data_AF-A0ABD2WBU7-F1
#
_entry.id   AF-A0ABD2WBU7-F1
#
_cell.length_a   1.000
_cell.length_b   1.000
_cell.length_c   1.000
_cell.angle_alpha   90.00
_cell.angle_beta   90.00
_cell.angle_gamma   90.00
#
_symmetry.space_group_name_H-M   'P 1'
#
loop_
_entity.id
_entity.type
_entity.pdbx_description
1 polymer ?
#
loop_
_entity_poly.entity_id
_entity_poly.type
_entity_poly.pdbx_seq_one_letter_code
_entity_poly.pdbx_strand_id
1 'polypeptide(L)'
;MNVHELPTTGLKMECPFTWELDLKLVLNFCKKERTITNDEISPVMSFIDMNTFAYIRSMQGKIVAAEELIEKINATWDNIYENVSEQKVYSIDVLMHIKDATAYYIYSMIGKKDKAKEMESKIKDANNFKSDIEKGTIVGSRAIASGLFYEKSVDTCIKLAKQASSYSPNCALWHYFTAKCLRIKRRYDNFSAMVSEEEKNAFLKCYELSQSLDYRICIARMYKESKNWKKCSEIFNEIYLQKPTRQKVRLILALSFINSKDFSKAKDCLDYIESTVPPEKRSKTYYHYLAKYYEANKDYPKAKENYKIATLQADNFPADIDYLNLIRKTDSKNNYNVIKHLKSMIEKYKDKESFVLQMYLDLATIYLFQNKNLKLAADYFLMAIKMDPCHPQLENFQLPWKHKTKYNIFELISKEILTENENNYGNTLKELKNYCIEYKKRVENNVLD
;
A
#
# COMPACT_ATOMS: atom_id res chain seq x y z
N MET A 1 -12.49 -24.54 -14.53
CA MET A 1 -13.50 -24.04 -15.47
C MET A 1 -13.06 -22.65 -15.87
N ASN A 2 -12.81 -22.43 -17.17
CA ASN A 2 -12.33 -21.13 -17.66
C ASN A 2 -13.51 -20.13 -17.60
N VAL A 3 -13.28 -18.89 -17.15
CA VAL A 3 -14.33 -17.84 -17.16
C VAL A 3 -14.84 -17.61 -18.59
N HIS A 4 -14.00 -17.88 -19.59
CA HIS A 4 -14.32 -17.81 -21.01
C HIS A 4 -15.17 -19.00 -21.53
N GLU A 5 -15.45 -20.01 -20.71
CA GLU A 5 -16.32 -21.16 -21.04
C GLU A 5 -17.73 -21.03 -20.45
N LEU A 6 -18.03 -19.93 -19.75
CA LEU A 6 -19.37 -19.68 -19.25
C LEU A 6 -20.32 -19.35 -20.40
N PRO A 7 -21.55 -19.87 -20.39
CA PRO A 7 -22.51 -19.61 -21.47
C PRO A 7 -22.72 -18.10 -21.63
N THR A 8 -22.51 -17.62 -22.86
CA THR A 8 -22.74 -16.23 -23.24
C THR A 8 -24.24 -15.95 -23.21
N THR A 9 -24.69 -15.14 -22.27
CA THR A 9 -26.11 -14.79 -22.06
C THR A 9 -26.65 -13.79 -23.09
N GLY A 10 -25.88 -13.46 -24.14
CA GLY A 10 -26.19 -12.37 -25.08
C GLY A 10 -26.11 -10.96 -24.47
N LEU A 11 -26.08 -10.84 -23.14
CA LEU A 11 -25.98 -9.58 -22.41
C LEU A 11 -24.52 -9.14 -22.24
N LYS A 12 -24.25 -7.85 -22.44
CA LYS A 12 -22.97 -7.29 -22.04
C LYS A 12 -22.97 -7.03 -20.53
N MET A 13 -22.03 -7.63 -19.81
CA MET A 13 -21.87 -7.44 -18.37
C MET A 13 -20.64 -6.58 -18.04
N GLU A 14 -20.74 -5.79 -16.98
CA GLU A 14 -19.69 -4.89 -16.49
C GLU A 14 -19.43 -5.24 -15.05
N CYS A 15 -18.37 -6.02 -14.80
CA CYS A 15 -17.96 -6.45 -13.47
C CYS A 15 -16.49 -6.88 -13.50
N PRO A 16 -15.85 -7.17 -12.35
CA PRO A 16 -14.45 -7.58 -12.31
C PRO A 16 -14.09 -8.78 -13.21
N PHE A 17 -15.05 -9.67 -13.50
CA PHE A 17 -14.85 -10.79 -14.42
C PHE A 17 -14.72 -10.37 -15.90
N THR A 18 -15.26 -9.21 -16.28
CA THR A 18 -15.25 -8.70 -17.66
C THR A 18 -14.34 -7.50 -17.86
N TRP A 19 -13.63 -7.06 -16.83
CA TRP A 19 -12.75 -5.88 -16.87
C TRP A 19 -11.28 -6.19 -17.21
N GLU A 20 -10.99 -7.42 -17.66
CA GLU A 20 -9.65 -7.83 -18.14
C GLU A 20 -8.53 -7.51 -17.13
N LEU A 21 -8.80 -7.73 -15.83
CA LEU A 21 -7.80 -7.59 -14.78
C LEU A 21 -6.67 -8.61 -15.00
N ASP A 22 -5.41 -8.20 -14.79
CA ASP A 22 -4.23 -9.06 -14.99
C ASP A 22 -4.33 -10.32 -14.12
N LEU A 23 -4.52 -11.48 -14.78
CA LEU A 23 -4.74 -12.75 -14.11
C LEU A 23 -3.53 -13.18 -13.25
N LYS A 24 -2.30 -12.87 -13.68
CA LYS A 24 -1.10 -13.20 -12.90
C LYS A 24 -1.09 -12.43 -11.58
N LEU A 25 -1.49 -11.16 -11.60
CA LEU A 25 -1.63 -10.36 -10.40
C LEU A 25 -2.77 -10.84 -9.51
N VAL A 26 -3.90 -11.22 -10.10
CA VAL A 26 -5.06 -11.75 -9.39
C VAL A 26 -4.72 -13.06 -8.66
N LEU A 27 -4.05 -13.99 -9.34
CA LEU A 27 -3.65 -15.28 -8.75
C LEU A 27 -2.66 -15.10 -7.58
N ASN A 28 -1.73 -14.16 -7.72
CA ASN A 28 -0.71 -13.88 -6.69
C ASN A 28 -1.20 -12.92 -5.60
N PHE A 29 -2.41 -12.36 -5.71
CA PHE A 29 -2.91 -11.35 -4.78
C PHE A 29 -2.99 -11.88 -3.34
N CYS A 30 -2.17 -11.34 -2.44
CA CYS A 30 -2.25 -11.67 -1.03
C CYS A 30 -2.91 -10.52 -0.26
N LYS A 31 -4.03 -10.82 0.42
CA LYS A 31 -4.80 -9.80 1.19
C LYS A 31 -3.95 -9.13 2.28
N LYS A 32 -2.91 -9.82 2.80
CA LYS A 32 -1.99 -9.25 3.81
C LYS A 32 -1.13 -8.10 3.24
N GLU A 33 -0.99 -8.01 1.93
CA GLU A 33 -0.18 -6.97 1.25
C GLU A 33 -0.87 -5.63 1.21
N ARG A 34 -2.21 -5.63 1.17
CA ARG A 34 -2.98 -4.52 1.68
C ARG A 34 -3.11 -4.72 3.19
N THR A 35 -2.17 -4.16 3.95
CA THR A 35 -2.64 -3.42 5.13
C THR A 35 -3.61 -2.43 4.53
N ILE A 36 -4.90 -2.75 4.67
CA ILE A 36 -5.97 -1.83 4.35
C ILE A 36 -5.55 -0.59 5.14
N THR A 37 -5.02 0.42 4.47
CA THR A 37 -5.22 1.77 4.95
C THR A 37 -6.74 1.80 5.03
N ASN A 38 -7.26 1.64 6.25
CA ASN A 38 -8.67 1.51 6.64
C ASN A 38 -9.46 2.69 6.08
N ASP A 39 -9.59 2.74 4.77
CA ASP A 39 -10.03 3.87 3.98
C ASP A 39 -11.53 3.68 3.79
N GLU A 40 -12.25 3.80 4.90
CA GLU A 40 -13.65 4.22 4.94
C GLU A 40 -13.79 5.66 4.39
N ILE A 41 -13.14 5.95 3.27
CA ILE A 41 -13.23 7.26 2.61
C ILE A 41 -14.52 7.32 1.82
N SER A 42 -14.96 6.19 1.27
CA SER A 42 -16.25 6.07 0.60
C SER A 42 -16.82 4.64 0.73
N PRO A 43 -18.08 4.49 1.16
CA PRO A 43 -18.76 3.20 1.16
C PRO A 43 -18.85 2.56 -0.24
N VAL A 44 -18.98 3.38 -1.30
CA VAL A 44 -18.97 2.91 -2.70
C VAL A 44 -17.63 2.29 -3.06
N MET A 45 -16.52 2.88 -2.62
CA MET A 45 -15.19 2.32 -2.87
C MET A 45 -15.03 0.95 -2.20
N SER A 46 -15.48 0.82 -0.95
CA SER A 46 -15.46 -0.46 -0.23
C SER A 46 -16.33 -1.51 -0.94
N PHE A 47 -17.51 -1.11 -1.43
CA PHE A 47 -18.41 -1.97 -2.17
C PHE A 47 -17.77 -2.52 -3.47
N ILE A 48 -17.09 -1.67 -4.24
CA ILE A 48 -16.37 -2.11 -5.45
C ILE A 48 -15.16 -2.99 -5.11
N ASP A 49 -14.41 -2.66 -4.06
CA ASP A 49 -13.30 -3.49 -3.58
C ASP A 49 -13.82 -4.90 -3.18
N MET A 50 -14.99 -5.01 -2.53
CA MET A 50 -15.59 -6.30 -2.16
C MET A 50 -15.98 -7.15 -3.37
N ASN A 51 -16.62 -6.55 -4.38
CA ASN A 51 -16.91 -7.25 -5.64
C ASN A 51 -15.62 -7.75 -6.31
N THR A 52 -14.58 -6.92 -6.33
CA THR A 52 -13.29 -7.31 -6.89
C THR A 52 -12.60 -8.40 -6.06
N PHE A 53 -12.71 -8.38 -4.73
CA PHE A 53 -12.23 -9.46 -3.89
C PHE A 53 -12.97 -10.78 -4.15
N ALA A 54 -14.28 -10.74 -4.39
CA ALA A 54 -15.05 -11.94 -4.72
C ALA A 54 -14.51 -12.58 -6.01
N TYR A 55 -14.26 -11.77 -7.05
CA TYR A 55 -13.56 -12.21 -8.27
C TYR A 55 -12.17 -12.80 -7.98
N ILE A 56 -11.33 -12.10 -7.21
CA ILE A 56 -9.99 -12.60 -6.84
C ILE A 56 -10.08 -13.96 -6.15
N ARG A 57 -10.99 -14.13 -5.20
CA ARG A 57 -11.18 -15.42 -4.50
C ARG A 57 -11.62 -16.52 -5.45
N SER A 58 -12.54 -16.24 -6.36
CA SER A 58 -12.97 -17.19 -7.39
C SER A 58 -11.80 -17.62 -8.27
N MET A 59 -10.98 -16.68 -8.74
CA MET A 59 -9.82 -16.99 -9.59
C MET A 59 -8.73 -17.76 -8.84
N GLN A 60 -8.59 -17.55 -7.54
CA GLN A 60 -7.69 -18.30 -6.66
C GLN A 60 -8.24 -19.70 -6.27
N GLY A 61 -9.38 -20.13 -6.80
CA GLY A 61 -10.04 -21.39 -6.43
C GLY A 61 -10.63 -21.40 -5.01
N LYS A 62 -10.69 -20.25 -4.33
CA LYS A 62 -11.23 -20.09 -2.97
C LYS A 62 -12.72 -19.84 -3.03
N ILE A 63 -13.44 -20.80 -3.59
CA ILE A 63 -14.84 -20.68 -3.98
C ILE A 63 -15.77 -20.37 -2.80
N VAL A 64 -15.62 -21.07 -1.68
CA VAL A 64 -16.44 -20.83 -0.46
C VAL A 64 -16.29 -19.40 0.02
N ALA A 65 -15.05 -18.88 0.07
CA ALA A 65 -14.78 -17.51 0.48
C ALA A 65 -15.32 -16.47 -0.53
N ALA A 66 -15.41 -16.83 -1.81
CA ALA A 66 -16.01 -15.98 -2.84
C ALA A 66 -17.53 -15.89 -2.67
N GLU A 67 -18.19 -17.03 -2.37
CA GLU A 67 -19.63 -17.06 -2.08
C GLU A 67 -19.97 -16.30 -0.80
N GLU A 68 -19.20 -16.47 0.28
CA GLU A 68 -19.39 -15.68 1.52
C GLU A 68 -19.26 -14.17 1.29
N LEU A 69 -18.44 -13.76 0.31
CA LEU A 69 -18.32 -12.35 -0.05
C LEU A 69 -19.58 -11.84 -0.75
N ILE A 70 -20.30 -12.65 -1.52
CA ILE A 70 -21.58 -12.25 -2.14
C ILE A 70 -22.60 -11.86 -1.06
N GLU A 71 -22.72 -12.66 0.01
CA GLU A 71 -23.64 -12.33 1.12
C GLU A 71 -23.24 -11.02 1.82
N LYS A 72 -21.95 -10.80 2.03
CA LYS A 72 -21.44 -9.55 2.61
C LYS A 72 -21.64 -8.35 1.66
N ILE A 73 -21.52 -8.55 0.36
CA ILE A 73 -21.78 -7.53 -0.67
C ILE A 73 -23.25 -7.11 -0.63
N ASN A 74 -24.18 -8.06 -0.52
CA ASN A 74 -25.61 -7.77 -0.38
C ASN A 74 -25.89 -6.96 0.89
N ALA A 75 -25.41 -7.42 2.06
CA ALA A 75 -25.58 -6.67 3.30
C ALA A 75 -24.94 -5.27 3.25
N THR A 76 -23.81 -5.12 2.57
CA THR A 76 -23.17 -3.81 2.38
C THR A 76 -24.00 -2.91 1.48
N TRP A 77 -24.59 -3.45 0.40
CA TRP A 77 -25.47 -2.71 -0.48
C TRP A 77 -26.67 -2.14 0.29
N ASP A 78 -27.34 -2.96 1.08
CA ASP A 78 -28.50 -2.55 1.86
C ASP A 78 -28.16 -1.40 2.81
N ASN A 79 -26.95 -1.42 3.41
CA ASN A 79 -26.46 -0.37 4.30
C ASN A 79 -26.10 0.95 3.60
N ILE A 80 -25.77 0.92 2.30
CA ILE A 80 -25.31 2.12 1.56
C ILE A 80 -26.34 2.65 0.57
N TYR A 81 -27.38 1.88 0.26
CA TYR A 81 -28.34 2.16 -0.79
C TYR A 81 -28.97 3.55 -0.67
N GLU A 82 -29.51 3.89 0.49
CA GLU A 82 -30.19 5.17 0.74
C GLU A 82 -29.23 6.35 0.50
N ASN A 83 -28.06 6.31 1.15
CA ASN A 83 -27.04 7.34 1.02
C ASN A 83 -26.54 7.51 -0.44
N VAL A 84 -26.30 6.40 -1.15
CA VAL A 84 -25.92 6.46 -2.57
C VAL A 84 -27.03 7.06 -3.41
N SER A 85 -28.29 6.74 -3.10
CA SER A 85 -29.46 7.23 -3.83
C SER A 85 -29.69 8.73 -3.66
N GLU A 86 -29.43 9.26 -2.47
CA GLU A 86 -29.54 10.69 -2.17
C GLU A 86 -28.49 11.53 -2.89
N GLN A 87 -27.25 11.03 -3.00
CA GLN A 87 -26.14 11.80 -3.58
C GLN A 87 -26.31 12.06 -5.08
N LYS A 88 -26.91 11.12 -5.83
CA LYS A 88 -27.13 11.22 -7.29
C LYS A 88 -25.88 11.53 -8.13
N VAL A 89 -24.68 11.29 -7.60
CA VAL A 89 -23.39 11.47 -8.32
C VAL A 89 -22.82 10.14 -8.85
N TYR A 90 -23.48 9.02 -8.53
CA TYR A 90 -23.22 7.69 -9.06
C TYR A 90 -24.53 7.08 -9.56
N SER A 91 -24.44 6.13 -10.50
CA SER A 91 -25.61 5.37 -10.95
C SER A 91 -25.84 4.16 -10.06
N ILE A 92 -26.98 4.15 -9.37
CA ILE A 92 -27.47 3.00 -8.60
C ILE A 92 -27.60 1.77 -9.50
N ASP A 93 -28.18 1.96 -10.69
CA ASP A 93 -28.40 0.90 -11.67
C ASP A 93 -27.08 0.22 -12.08
N VAL A 94 -26.03 1.01 -12.29
CA VAL A 94 -24.69 0.46 -12.60
C VAL A 94 -24.10 -0.29 -11.42
N LEU A 95 -24.24 0.23 -10.19
CA LEU A 95 -23.71 -0.44 -9.01
C LEU A 95 -24.44 -1.77 -8.72
N MET A 96 -25.76 -1.80 -8.89
CA MET A 96 -26.55 -3.04 -8.83
C MET A 96 -26.15 -4.02 -9.92
N HIS A 97 -25.97 -3.53 -11.15
CA HIS A 97 -25.50 -4.35 -12.26
C HIS A 97 -24.15 -5.01 -11.96
N ILE A 98 -23.17 -4.26 -11.45
CA ILE A 98 -21.86 -4.80 -11.06
C ILE A 98 -22.03 -5.89 -9.99
N LYS A 99 -22.90 -5.65 -9.00
CA LYS A 99 -23.22 -6.58 -7.91
C LYS A 99 -23.76 -7.91 -8.45
N ASP A 100 -24.83 -7.81 -9.23
CA ASP A 100 -25.60 -8.95 -9.70
C ASP A 100 -24.81 -9.72 -10.77
N ALA A 101 -24.09 -9.04 -11.65
CA ALA A 101 -23.16 -9.66 -12.58
C ALA A 101 -22.03 -10.42 -11.87
N THR A 102 -21.43 -9.83 -10.83
CA THR A 102 -20.42 -10.52 -10.02
C THR A 102 -20.98 -11.79 -9.38
N ALA A 103 -22.18 -11.72 -8.80
CA ALA A 103 -22.87 -12.88 -8.23
C ALA A 103 -23.21 -13.94 -9.30
N TYR A 104 -23.69 -13.52 -10.48
CA TYR A 104 -23.98 -14.41 -11.61
C TYR A 104 -22.76 -15.23 -12.03
N TYR A 105 -21.60 -14.58 -12.21
CA TYR A 105 -20.37 -15.27 -12.61
C TYR A 105 -19.95 -16.30 -11.56
N ILE A 106 -20.03 -15.94 -10.27
CA ILE A 106 -19.69 -16.85 -9.17
C ILE A 106 -20.66 -18.03 -9.11
N TYR A 107 -21.98 -17.77 -9.10
CA TYR A 107 -22.98 -18.84 -9.04
C TYR A 107 -22.92 -19.80 -10.23
N SER A 108 -22.62 -19.26 -11.42
CA SER A 108 -22.41 -20.07 -12.62
C SER A 108 -21.17 -20.96 -12.51
N MET A 109 -20.03 -20.42 -12.04
CA MET A 109 -18.79 -21.17 -11.85
C MET A 109 -18.93 -22.32 -10.84
N ILE A 110 -19.78 -22.16 -9.82
CA ILE A 110 -19.96 -23.16 -8.77
C ILE A 110 -21.13 -24.13 -9.05
N GLY A 111 -21.80 -23.99 -10.19
CA GLY A 111 -22.90 -24.87 -10.60
C GLY A 111 -24.24 -24.60 -9.90
N LYS A 112 -24.42 -23.46 -9.20
CA LYS A 112 -25.71 -23.05 -8.61
C LYS A 112 -26.61 -22.41 -9.66
N LYS A 113 -27.11 -23.24 -10.59
CA LYS A 113 -27.85 -22.81 -11.79
C LYS A 113 -29.07 -21.94 -11.48
N ASP A 114 -29.83 -22.26 -10.44
CA ASP A 114 -31.05 -21.51 -10.09
C ASP A 114 -30.73 -20.09 -9.62
N LYS A 115 -29.73 -19.96 -8.73
CA LYS A 115 -29.23 -18.64 -8.29
C LYS A 115 -28.60 -17.85 -9.43
N ALA A 116 -27.87 -18.52 -10.33
CA ALA A 116 -27.31 -17.87 -11.50
C ALA A 116 -28.41 -17.30 -12.40
N LYS A 117 -29.45 -18.08 -12.73
CA LYS A 117 -30.60 -17.62 -13.51
C LYS A 117 -31.36 -16.48 -12.83
N GLU A 118 -31.50 -16.54 -11.50
CA GLU A 118 -32.10 -15.45 -10.73
C GLU A 118 -31.32 -14.15 -10.92
N MET A 119 -29.99 -14.18 -10.81
CA MET A 119 -29.15 -12.99 -11.04
C MET A 119 -29.21 -12.54 -12.50
N GLU A 120 -29.14 -13.47 -13.46
CA GLU A 120 -29.25 -13.18 -14.90
C GLU A 120 -30.52 -12.38 -15.23
N SER A 121 -31.66 -12.74 -14.61
CA SER A 121 -32.93 -12.02 -14.81
C SER A 121 -32.95 -10.58 -14.29
N LYS A 122 -32.04 -10.23 -13.36
CA LYS A 122 -31.92 -8.89 -12.76
C LYS A 122 -30.91 -8.01 -13.52
N ILE A 123 -29.99 -8.61 -14.26
CA ILE A 123 -28.90 -7.91 -14.96
C ILE A 123 -29.47 -7.18 -16.18
N LYS A 124 -29.22 -5.87 -16.24
CA LYS A 124 -29.50 -5.05 -17.43
C LYS A 124 -28.36 -5.18 -18.44
N ASP A 125 -28.64 -5.11 -19.75
CA ASP A 125 -27.54 -5.05 -20.73
C ASP A 125 -26.74 -3.76 -20.51
N ALA A 126 -25.42 -3.89 -20.28
CA ALA A 126 -24.55 -2.74 -20.05
C ALA A 126 -24.47 -1.79 -21.24
N ASN A 127 -24.84 -2.23 -22.46
CA ASN A 127 -24.97 -1.34 -23.60
C ASN A 127 -26.07 -0.29 -23.41
N ASN A 128 -27.02 -0.48 -22.50
CA ASN A 128 -28.12 0.45 -22.22
C ASN A 128 -27.72 1.58 -21.27
N PHE A 129 -26.56 1.51 -20.62
CA PHE A 129 -26.02 2.57 -19.78
C PHE A 129 -25.41 3.67 -20.66
N LYS A 130 -26.15 4.77 -20.85
CA LYS A 130 -25.82 5.83 -21.83
C LYS A 130 -25.49 7.19 -21.21
N SER A 131 -26.02 7.49 -20.03
CA SER A 131 -25.79 8.76 -19.35
C SER A 131 -24.34 8.89 -18.87
N ASP A 132 -23.90 10.13 -18.68
CA ASP A 132 -22.52 10.37 -18.22
C ASP A 132 -22.31 9.88 -16.77
N ILE A 133 -23.34 9.94 -15.92
CA ILE A 133 -23.26 9.36 -14.56
C ILE A 133 -23.05 7.85 -14.63
N GLU A 134 -23.76 7.15 -15.51
CA GLU A 134 -23.60 5.71 -15.68
C GLU A 134 -22.20 5.37 -16.23
N LYS A 135 -21.76 6.04 -17.30
CA LYS A 135 -20.41 5.84 -17.86
C LYS A 135 -19.33 6.15 -16.84
N GLY A 136 -19.47 7.25 -16.10
CA GLY A 136 -18.58 7.64 -15.02
C GLY A 136 -18.53 6.59 -13.91
N THR A 137 -19.67 6.00 -13.57
CA THR A 137 -19.76 4.93 -12.55
C THR A 137 -19.09 3.64 -13.00
N ILE A 138 -19.28 3.22 -14.26
CA ILE A 138 -18.62 2.03 -14.83
C ILE A 138 -17.10 2.23 -14.82
N VAL A 139 -16.63 3.34 -15.40
CA VAL A 139 -15.20 3.61 -15.57
C VAL A 139 -14.53 3.86 -14.21
N GLY A 140 -15.19 4.56 -13.29
CA GLY A 140 -14.70 4.79 -11.93
C GLY A 140 -14.60 3.49 -11.12
N SER A 141 -15.57 2.59 -11.27
CA SER A 141 -15.53 1.26 -10.63
C SER A 141 -14.39 0.40 -11.18
N ARG A 142 -14.16 0.42 -12.51
CA ARG A 142 -12.99 -0.20 -13.14
C ARG A 142 -11.69 0.36 -12.57
N ALA A 143 -11.59 1.69 -12.43
CA ALA A 143 -10.41 2.33 -11.86
C ALA A 143 -10.13 1.83 -10.43
N ILE A 144 -11.18 1.74 -9.59
CA ILE A 144 -11.07 1.22 -8.22
C ILE A 144 -10.58 -0.23 -8.21
N ALA A 145 -11.18 -1.09 -9.03
CA ALA A 145 -10.81 -2.49 -9.15
C ALA A 145 -9.36 -2.66 -9.63
N SER A 146 -8.95 -1.94 -10.68
CA SER A 146 -7.56 -1.94 -11.15
C SER A 146 -6.59 -1.41 -10.09
N GLY A 147 -7.04 -0.47 -9.24
CA GLY A 147 -6.28 0.06 -8.12
C GLY A 147 -6.00 -0.96 -7.00
N LEU A 148 -6.52 -2.19 -7.08
CA LEU A 148 -6.03 -3.29 -6.24
C LEU A 148 -4.61 -3.73 -6.61
N PHE A 149 -4.13 -3.37 -7.81
CA PHE A 149 -2.90 -3.88 -8.41
C PHE A 149 -1.91 -2.76 -8.83
N TYR A 150 -1.90 -1.64 -8.10
CA TYR A 150 -1.21 -0.41 -8.49
C TYR A 150 0.23 -0.58 -9.00
N GLU A 151 1.02 -1.49 -8.41
CA GLU A 151 2.42 -1.71 -8.80
C GLU A 151 2.62 -1.96 -10.31
N LYS A 152 1.61 -2.49 -10.99
CA LYS A 152 1.66 -2.75 -12.45
C LYS A 152 0.55 -2.08 -13.26
N SER A 153 -0.46 -1.50 -12.61
CA SER A 153 -1.65 -0.95 -13.28
C SER A 153 -1.83 0.56 -13.08
N VAL A 154 -0.89 1.27 -12.42
CA VAL A 154 -1.11 2.65 -11.98
C VAL A 154 -1.48 3.61 -13.12
N ASP A 155 -0.87 3.48 -14.30
CA ASP A 155 -1.18 4.33 -15.45
C ASP A 155 -2.59 4.11 -15.99
N THR A 156 -2.99 2.85 -16.12
CA THR A 156 -4.37 2.49 -16.47
C THR A 156 -5.36 3.01 -15.43
N CYS A 157 -5.04 2.91 -14.14
CA CYS A 157 -5.88 3.45 -13.07
C CYS A 157 -6.03 4.96 -13.18
N ILE A 158 -4.95 5.70 -13.43
CA ILE A 158 -4.98 7.16 -13.60
C ILE A 158 -5.86 7.51 -14.80
N LYS A 159 -5.69 6.83 -15.94
CA LYS A 159 -6.48 7.07 -17.16
C LYS A 159 -7.97 6.88 -16.89
N LEU A 160 -8.35 5.76 -16.28
CA LEU A 160 -9.75 5.46 -15.94
C LEU A 160 -10.30 6.46 -14.91
N ALA A 161 -9.56 6.79 -13.85
CA ALA A 161 -9.99 7.72 -12.83
C ALA A 161 -10.25 9.14 -13.39
N LYS A 162 -9.36 9.61 -14.27
CA LYS A 162 -9.54 10.89 -14.98
C LYS A 162 -10.76 10.85 -15.89
N GLN A 163 -10.95 9.75 -16.63
CA GLN A 163 -12.11 9.58 -17.50
C GLN A 163 -13.43 9.52 -16.71
N ALA A 164 -13.45 8.88 -15.54
CA ALA A 164 -14.62 8.90 -14.65
C ALA A 164 -14.93 10.34 -14.17
N SER A 165 -13.89 11.09 -13.82
CA SER A 165 -14.00 12.49 -13.41
C SER A 165 -14.47 13.41 -14.54
N SER A 166 -14.14 13.11 -15.81
CA SER A 166 -14.64 13.89 -16.95
C SER A 166 -16.10 13.63 -17.25
N TYR A 167 -16.57 12.38 -17.08
CA TYR A 167 -18.00 12.06 -17.23
C TYR A 167 -18.84 12.60 -16.06
N SER A 168 -18.31 12.57 -14.84
CA SER A 168 -19.06 12.99 -13.65
C SER A 168 -18.22 13.97 -12.81
N PRO A 169 -18.06 15.22 -13.28
CA PRO A 169 -17.17 16.20 -12.65
C PRO A 169 -17.60 16.65 -11.25
N ASN A 170 -18.86 16.42 -10.88
CA ASN A 170 -19.38 16.74 -9.55
C ASN A 170 -19.24 15.59 -8.54
N CYS A 171 -18.64 14.47 -8.94
CA CYS A 171 -18.42 13.34 -8.06
C CYS A 171 -17.08 13.49 -7.31
N ALA A 172 -17.14 13.78 -6.00
CA ALA A 172 -15.96 13.92 -5.15
C ALA A 172 -15.04 12.67 -5.18
N LEU A 173 -15.63 11.47 -5.22
CA LEU A 173 -14.86 10.22 -5.21
C LEU A 173 -13.97 10.05 -6.44
N TRP A 174 -14.40 10.49 -7.62
CA TRP A 174 -13.59 10.36 -8.84
C TRP A 174 -12.37 11.29 -8.79
N HIS A 175 -12.54 12.50 -8.28
CA HIS A 175 -11.42 13.42 -8.02
C HIS A 175 -10.48 12.88 -6.94
N TYR A 176 -11.04 12.35 -5.84
CA TYR A 176 -10.25 11.69 -4.80
C TYR A 176 -9.42 10.54 -5.37
N PHE A 177 -10.05 9.66 -6.15
CA PHE A 177 -9.38 8.48 -6.67
C PHE A 177 -8.33 8.83 -7.71
N THR A 178 -8.57 9.86 -8.52
CA THR A 178 -7.55 10.45 -9.42
C THR A 178 -6.34 10.93 -8.61
N ALA A 179 -6.57 11.73 -7.57
CA ALA A 179 -5.50 12.23 -6.69
C ALA A 179 -4.74 11.10 -5.99
N LYS A 180 -5.46 10.07 -5.52
CA LYS A 180 -4.89 8.86 -4.91
C LYS A 180 -3.95 8.14 -5.89
N CYS A 181 -4.37 7.94 -7.13
CA CYS A 181 -3.56 7.26 -8.15
C CYS A 181 -2.30 8.07 -8.50
N LEU A 182 -2.45 9.39 -8.71
CA LEU A 182 -1.32 10.29 -8.98
C LEU A 182 -0.30 10.27 -7.85
N ARG A 183 -0.78 10.33 -6.60
CA ARG A 183 0.06 10.25 -5.41
C ARG A 183 0.81 8.92 -5.31
N ILE A 184 0.17 7.81 -5.65
CA ILE A 184 0.78 6.48 -5.64
C ILE A 184 1.87 6.41 -6.70
N LYS A 185 1.57 6.80 -7.94
CA LYS A 185 2.56 6.85 -9.03
C LYS A 185 3.78 7.66 -8.63
N ARG A 186 3.56 8.90 -8.17
CA ARG A 186 4.65 9.78 -7.70
C ARG A 186 5.53 9.10 -6.66
N ARG A 187 4.93 8.48 -5.64
CA ARG A 187 5.70 7.85 -4.55
C ARG A 187 6.41 6.57 -4.96
N TYR A 188 5.89 5.87 -5.96
CA TYR A 188 6.52 4.71 -6.54
C TYR A 188 7.74 5.12 -7.38
N ASP A 189 7.57 6.08 -8.29
CA ASP A 189 8.63 6.57 -9.17
C ASP A 189 9.73 7.29 -8.38
N ASN A 190 9.34 8.15 -7.43
CA ASN A 190 10.24 8.86 -6.55
C ASN A 190 9.52 9.28 -5.26
N PHE A 191 9.75 8.54 -4.18
CA PHE A 191 9.16 8.80 -2.87
C PHE A 191 9.34 10.25 -2.36
N SER A 192 10.43 10.92 -2.76
CA SER A 192 10.76 12.28 -2.33
C SER A 192 10.30 13.38 -3.29
N ALA A 193 9.66 13.02 -4.41
CA ALA A 193 9.16 13.98 -5.38
C ALA A 193 8.07 14.88 -4.78
N MET A 194 8.05 16.14 -5.21
CA MET A 194 7.03 17.12 -4.83
C MET A 194 5.68 16.75 -5.44
N VAL A 195 4.61 17.11 -4.73
CA VAL A 195 3.24 16.99 -5.22
C VAL A 195 3.08 17.82 -6.49
N SER A 196 2.54 17.21 -7.55
CA SER A 196 2.25 17.93 -8.80
C SER A 196 1.00 18.81 -8.64
N GLU A 197 0.89 19.86 -9.47
CA GLU A 197 -0.30 20.72 -9.43
C GLU A 197 -1.58 19.95 -9.79
N GLU A 198 -1.47 18.94 -10.67
CA GLU A 198 -2.58 18.04 -11.00
C GLU A 198 -3.04 17.21 -9.78
N GLU A 199 -2.12 16.59 -9.04
CA GLU A 199 -2.44 15.83 -7.82
C GLU A 199 -3.10 16.73 -6.78
N LYS A 200 -2.56 17.93 -6.59
CA LYS A 200 -3.08 18.93 -5.67
C LYS A 200 -4.48 19.40 -6.06
N ASN A 201 -4.71 19.75 -7.32
CA ASN A 201 -6.02 20.21 -7.81
C ASN A 201 -7.08 19.13 -7.67
N ALA A 202 -6.76 17.88 -7.94
CA ALA A 202 -7.68 16.76 -7.75
C ALA A 202 -8.08 16.58 -6.27
N PHE A 203 -7.12 16.67 -5.33
CA PHE A 203 -7.45 16.64 -3.89
C PHE A 203 -8.32 17.83 -3.46
N LEU A 204 -7.99 19.04 -3.92
CA LEU A 204 -8.75 20.24 -3.58
C LEU A 204 -10.18 20.18 -4.14
N LYS A 205 -10.34 19.77 -5.40
CA LYS A 205 -11.66 19.64 -6.03
C LYS A 205 -12.54 18.61 -5.34
N CYS A 206 -11.96 17.49 -4.92
CA CYS A 206 -12.66 16.50 -4.12
C CYS A 206 -13.27 17.12 -2.84
N TYR A 207 -12.48 17.87 -2.08
CA TYR A 207 -12.94 18.47 -0.83
C TYR A 207 -13.93 19.63 -1.02
N GLU A 208 -13.76 20.39 -2.12
CA GLU A 208 -14.73 21.40 -2.53
C GLU A 208 -16.12 20.79 -2.75
N LEU A 209 -16.16 19.62 -3.42
CA LEU A 209 -17.40 18.88 -3.70
C LEU A 209 -17.95 18.15 -2.46
N SER A 210 -17.09 17.76 -1.52
CA SER A 210 -17.49 17.06 -0.30
C SER A 210 -16.55 17.41 0.85
N GLN A 211 -17.06 18.16 1.83
CA GLN A 211 -16.26 18.58 2.98
C GLN A 211 -16.11 17.49 4.05
N SER A 212 -16.02 16.23 3.63
CA SER A 212 -15.85 15.10 4.55
C SER A 212 -14.54 15.21 5.32
N LEU A 213 -14.57 14.72 6.57
CA LEU A 213 -13.38 14.70 7.42
C LEU A 213 -12.23 13.90 6.79
N ASP A 214 -12.56 12.83 6.06
CA ASP A 214 -11.56 11.96 5.43
C ASP A 214 -10.85 12.67 4.25
N TYR A 215 -11.59 13.40 3.42
CA TYR A 215 -10.98 14.22 2.36
C TYR A 215 -10.16 15.37 2.94
N ARG A 216 -10.60 15.97 4.04
CA ARG A 216 -9.82 17.00 4.75
C ARG A 216 -8.47 16.46 5.25
N ILE A 217 -8.44 15.24 5.78
CA ILE A 217 -7.20 14.55 6.18
C ILE A 217 -6.30 14.30 4.96
N CYS A 218 -6.87 13.89 3.83
CA CYS A 218 -6.11 13.72 2.59
C CYS A 218 -5.47 15.02 2.12
N ILE A 219 -6.18 16.15 2.19
CA ILE A 219 -5.62 17.47 1.88
C ILE A 219 -4.51 17.85 2.84
N ALA A 220 -4.69 17.67 4.15
CA ALA A 220 -3.64 17.96 5.12
C ALA A 220 -2.36 17.17 4.81
N ARG A 221 -2.51 15.88 4.46
CA ARG A 221 -1.41 15.03 4.01
C ARG A 221 -0.77 15.52 2.71
N MET A 222 -1.56 15.96 1.74
CA MET A 222 -1.04 16.54 0.50
C MET A 222 -0.19 17.79 0.79
N TYR A 223 -0.66 18.70 1.65
CA TYR A 223 0.14 19.88 2.04
C TYR A 223 1.41 19.50 2.78
N LYS A 224 1.36 18.47 3.65
CA LYS A 224 2.54 17.89 4.29
C LYS A 224 3.57 17.43 3.26
N GLU A 225 3.13 16.67 2.27
CA GLU A 225 4.00 16.12 1.21
C GLU A 225 4.49 17.21 0.24
N SER A 226 3.76 18.32 0.12
CA SER A 226 4.17 19.54 -0.58
C SER A 226 5.11 20.44 0.24
N LYS A 227 5.51 20.02 1.45
CA LYS A 227 6.27 20.81 2.44
C LYS A 227 5.59 22.12 2.87
N ASN A 228 4.28 22.27 2.66
CA ASN A 228 3.49 23.36 3.21
C ASN A 228 3.05 23.00 4.63
N TRP A 229 4.01 23.07 5.56
CA TRP A 229 3.81 22.68 6.96
C TRP A 229 2.79 23.56 7.68
N LYS A 230 2.73 24.85 7.32
CA LYS A 230 1.79 25.81 7.91
C LYS A 230 0.34 25.39 7.65
N LYS A 231 -0.03 25.21 6.38
CA LYS A 231 -1.40 24.84 6.00
C LYS A 231 -1.78 23.43 6.47
N CYS A 232 -0.82 22.51 6.46
CA CYS A 232 -0.99 21.18 7.07
C CYS A 232 -1.32 21.28 8.57
N SER A 233 -0.58 22.09 9.32
CA SER A 233 -0.79 22.29 10.76
C SER A 233 -2.12 22.98 11.06
N GLU A 234 -2.50 24.01 10.29
CA GLU A 234 -3.80 24.68 10.40
C GLU A 234 -4.95 23.67 10.29
N ILE A 235 -4.97 22.87 9.22
CA ILE A 235 -6.02 21.88 8.99
C ILE A 235 -6.08 20.83 10.11
N PHE A 236 -4.94 20.31 10.55
CA PHE A 236 -4.93 19.32 11.64
C PHE A 236 -5.38 19.90 12.98
N ASN A 237 -5.06 21.17 13.27
CA ASN A 237 -5.58 21.85 14.46
C ASN A 237 -7.10 22.05 14.36
N GLU A 238 -7.63 22.44 13.21
CA GLU A 238 -9.06 22.57 13.00
C GLU A 238 -9.78 21.23 13.19
N ILE A 239 -9.23 20.14 12.64
CA ILE A 239 -9.77 18.79 12.86
C ILE A 239 -9.71 18.41 14.34
N TYR A 240 -8.60 18.71 15.03
CA TYR A 240 -8.45 18.43 16.46
C TYR A 240 -9.50 19.16 17.31
N LEU A 241 -9.79 20.42 17.00
CA LEU A 241 -10.80 21.23 17.71
C LEU A 241 -12.23 20.68 17.56
N GLN A 242 -12.50 19.91 16.50
CA GLN A 242 -13.78 19.19 16.31
C GLN A 242 -13.91 17.97 17.24
N LYS A 243 -12.90 17.65 18.06
CA LYS A 243 -12.86 16.54 19.02
C LYS A 243 -13.28 15.20 18.38
N PRO A 244 -12.61 14.75 17.32
CA PRO A 244 -13.02 13.56 16.58
C PRO A 244 -12.99 12.32 17.49
N THR A 245 -14.04 11.50 17.42
CA THR A 245 -14.16 10.28 18.22
C THR A 245 -13.56 9.06 17.53
N ARG A 246 -13.39 9.11 16.20
CA ARG A 246 -12.80 8.03 15.39
C ARG A 246 -11.32 7.82 15.75
N GLN A 247 -10.99 6.63 16.24
CA GLN A 247 -9.63 6.26 16.67
C GLN A 247 -8.57 6.50 15.58
N LYS A 248 -8.88 6.16 14.32
CA LYS A 248 -7.97 6.40 13.17
C LYS A 248 -7.61 7.88 13.03
N VAL A 249 -8.59 8.76 13.16
CA VAL A 249 -8.38 10.22 13.07
C VAL A 249 -7.49 10.68 14.22
N ARG A 250 -7.77 10.22 15.45
CA ARG A 250 -6.94 10.52 16.63
C ARG A 250 -5.49 10.05 16.47
N LEU A 251 -5.25 8.86 15.89
CA LEU A 251 -3.90 8.38 15.59
C LEU A 251 -3.19 9.25 14.55
N ILE A 252 -3.89 9.68 13.48
CA ILE A 252 -3.32 10.58 12.47
C ILE A 252 -2.93 11.92 13.09
N LEU A 253 -3.80 12.48 13.94
CA LEU A 253 -3.53 13.70 14.69
C LEU A 253 -2.33 13.52 15.63
N ALA A 254 -2.29 12.43 16.41
CA ALA A 254 -1.18 12.13 17.31
C ALA A 254 0.16 12.11 16.56
N LEU A 255 0.25 11.37 15.45
CA LEU A 255 1.46 11.35 14.63
C LEU A 255 1.81 12.73 14.06
N SER A 256 0.82 13.51 13.64
CA SER A 256 1.05 14.88 13.16
C SER A 256 1.65 15.75 14.26
N PHE A 257 1.05 15.75 15.45
CA PHE A 257 1.49 16.56 16.59
C PHE A 257 2.84 16.12 17.15
N ILE A 258 3.16 14.81 17.15
CA ILE A 258 4.51 14.31 17.46
C ILE A 258 5.54 14.93 16.50
N ASN A 259 5.25 14.93 15.19
CA ASN A 259 6.16 15.48 14.19
C ASN A 259 6.31 17.00 14.29
N SER A 260 5.26 17.72 14.72
CA SER A 260 5.32 19.16 14.97
C SER A 260 5.77 19.54 16.38
N LYS A 261 6.14 18.55 17.21
CA LYS A 261 6.55 18.72 18.62
C LYS A 261 5.47 19.34 19.53
N ASP A 262 4.20 19.25 19.15
CA ASP A 262 3.06 19.60 20.02
C ASP A 262 2.71 18.38 20.90
N PHE A 263 3.58 18.09 21.87
CA PHE A 263 3.46 16.88 22.69
C PHE A 263 2.20 16.87 23.56
N SER A 264 1.66 18.03 23.92
CA SER A 264 0.41 18.12 24.68
C SER A 264 -0.76 17.55 23.87
N LYS A 265 -0.99 18.03 22.64
CA LYS A 265 -2.06 17.51 21.78
C LYS A 265 -1.81 16.08 21.32
N ALA A 266 -0.55 15.70 21.10
CA ALA A 266 -0.19 14.33 20.79
C ALA A 266 -0.60 13.38 21.91
N LYS A 267 -0.27 13.73 23.16
CA LYS A 267 -0.64 12.95 24.33
C LYS A 267 -2.15 12.89 24.53
N ASP A 268 -2.86 14.01 24.41
CA ASP A 268 -4.34 14.03 24.47
C ASP A 268 -4.97 13.05 23.48
N CYS A 269 -4.47 13.00 22.23
CA CYS A 269 -4.98 12.06 21.24
C CYS A 269 -4.71 10.59 21.57
N LEU A 270 -3.56 10.28 22.17
CA LEU A 270 -3.19 8.92 22.58
C LEU A 270 -3.96 8.50 23.84
N ASP A 271 -4.06 9.37 24.84
CA ASP A 271 -4.78 9.13 26.10
C ASP A 271 -6.29 8.93 25.84
N TYR A 272 -6.87 9.64 24.86
CA TYR A 272 -8.25 9.37 24.42
C TYR A 272 -8.42 7.92 23.96
N ILE A 273 -7.49 7.39 23.15
CA ILE A 273 -7.56 6.00 22.68
C ILE A 273 -7.33 5.04 23.85
N GLU A 274 -6.39 5.34 24.73
CA GLU A 274 -6.11 4.54 25.92
C GLU A 274 -7.36 4.38 26.80
N SER A 275 -8.10 5.48 27.02
CA SER A 275 -9.29 5.51 27.87
C SER A 275 -10.53 4.89 27.23
N THR A 276 -10.65 4.90 25.90
CA THR A 276 -11.85 4.45 25.18
C THR A 276 -11.72 3.06 24.58
N VAL A 277 -10.50 2.54 24.44
CA VAL A 277 -10.23 1.25 23.79
C VAL A 277 -9.52 0.34 24.78
N PRO A 278 -10.10 -0.84 25.10
CA PRO A 278 -9.46 -1.75 26.03
C PRO A 278 -8.17 -2.31 25.41
N PRO A 279 -7.14 -2.65 26.23
CA PRO A 279 -5.79 -2.98 25.77
C PRO A 279 -5.73 -4.02 24.65
N GLU A 280 -6.60 -5.04 24.70
CA GLU A 280 -6.69 -6.15 23.74
C GLU A 280 -7.25 -5.74 22.37
N LYS A 281 -7.94 -4.59 22.28
CA LYS A 281 -8.48 -4.04 21.03
C LYS A 281 -7.65 -2.88 20.46
N ARG A 282 -6.58 -2.46 21.14
CA ARG A 282 -5.71 -1.37 20.68
C ARG A 282 -4.90 -1.82 19.47
N SER A 283 -4.87 -0.97 18.43
CA SER A 283 -4.15 -1.28 17.20
C SER A 283 -2.63 -1.21 17.40
N LYS A 284 -1.87 -1.93 16.56
CA LYS A 284 -0.40 -1.82 16.54
C LYS A 284 0.07 -0.42 16.15
N THR A 285 -0.71 0.29 15.34
CA THR A 285 -0.48 1.70 15.02
C THR A 285 -0.54 2.58 16.27
N TYR A 286 -1.45 2.30 17.21
CA TYR A 286 -1.47 2.98 18.51
C TYR A 286 -0.15 2.79 19.26
N TYR A 287 0.28 1.54 19.47
CA TYR A 287 1.55 1.26 20.16
C TYR A 287 2.76 1.85 19.42
N HIS A 288 2.74 1.85 18.09
CA HIS A 288 3.78 2.50 17.29
C HIS A 288 3.84 4.01 17.56
N TYR A 289 2.70 4.71 17.55
CA TYR A 289 2.69 6.16 17.77
C TYR A 289 2.96 6.52 19.22
N LEU A 290 2.54 5.68 20.17
CA LEU A 290 2.91 5.81 21.57
C LEU A 290 4.43 5.64 21.78
N ALA A 291 5.05 4.69 21.08
CA ALA A 291 6.50 4.51 21.08
C ALA A 291 7.22 5.75 20.52
N LYS A 292 6.76 6.29 19.38
CA LYS A 292 7.29 7.53 18.79
C LYS A 292 7.14 8.72 19.75
N TYR A 293 6.03 8.81 20.47
CA TYR A 293 5.82 9.85 21.48
C TYR A 293 6.86 9.74 22.61
N TYR A 294 7.07 8.55 23.17
CA TYR A 294 8.09 8.35 24.21
C TYR A 294 9.50 8.58 23.69
N GLU A 295 9.82 8.15 22.47
CA GLU A 295 11.12 8.40 21.85
C GLU A 295 11.39 9.90 21.67
N ALA A 296 10.38 10.67 21.21
CA ALA A 296 10.48 12.11 21.05
C ALA A 296 10.70 12.84 22.39
N ASN A 297 10.17 12.29 23.47
CA ASN A 297 10.39 12.75 24.85
C ASN A 297 11.66 12.15 25.50
N LYS A 298 12.47 11.38 24.74
CA LYS A 298 13.69 10.71 25.20
C LYS A 298 13.47 9.64 26.29
N ASP A 299 12.24 9.17 26.48
CA ASP A 299 11.93 8.01 27.32
C ASP A 299 12.14 6.72 26.49
N TYR A 300 13.42 6.40 26.25
CA TYR A 300 13.81 5.24 25.45
C TYR A 300 13.35 3.89 26.02
N PRO A 301 13.32 3.67 27.35
CA PRO A 301 12.76 2.44 27.91
C PRO A 301 11.30 2.21 27.50
N LYS A 302 10.42 3.21 27.68
CA LYS A 302 9.01 3.08 27.28
C LYS A 302 8.83 3.01 25.77
N ALA A 303 9.64 3.77 25.01
CA ALA A 303 9.63 3.68 23.56
C ALA A 303 9.92 2.25 23.10
N LYS A 304 10.96 1.62 23.65
CA LYS A 304 11.36 0.25 23.34
C LYS A 304 10.28 -0.78 23.67
N GLU A 305 9.61 -0.65 24.81
CA GLU A 305 8.49 -1.52 25.19
C GLU A 305 7.36 -1.45 24.16
N ASN A 306 6.93 -0.23 23.83
CA ASN A 306 5.82 -0.01 22.90
C ASN A 306 6.16 -0.41 21.46
N TYR A 307 7.41 -0.18 21.03
CA TYR A 307 7.88 -0.67 19.73
C TYR A 307 7.79 -2.18 19.63
N LYS A 308 8.25 -2.92 20.66
CA LYS A 308 8.18 -4.39 20.67
C LYS A 308 6.75 -4.89 20.46
N ILE A 309 5.76 -4.25 21.12
CA ILE A 309 4.34 -4.58 20.95
C ILE A 309 3.89 -4.28 19.51
N ALA A 310 4.24 -3.09 18.99
CA ALA A 310 3.90 -2.68 17.63
C ALA A 310 4.50 -3.61 16.55
N THR A 311 5.59 -4.31 16.86
CA THR A 311 6.33 -5.19 15.94
C THR A 311 6.04 -6.68 16.11
N LEU A 312 5.05 -7.11 16.91
CA LEU A 312 4.83 -8.55 17.16
C LEU A 312 4.45 -9.38 15.91
N GLN A 313 3.85 -8.78 14.87
CA GLN A 313 3.42 -9.50 13.65
C GLN A 313 3.78 -8.73 12.37
N ALA A 314 3.76 -9.43 11.23
CA ALA A 314 4.22 -9.01 9.89
C ALA A 314 3.35 -7.98 9.17
N ASP A 315 2.78 -7.01 9.88
CA ASP A 315 1.81 -6.05 9.34
C ASP A 315 2.13 -4.58 9.65
N ASN A 316 3.28 -4.30 10.29
CA ASN A 316 3.70 -2.93 10.62
C ASN A 316 5.20 -2.68 10.37
N PHE A 317 5.62 -2.83 9.11
CA PHE A 317 6.99 -2.58 8.68
C PHE A 317 7.53 -1.19 9.10
N PRO A 318 6.75 -0.09 9.03
CA PRO A 318 7.22 1.21 9.54
C PRO A 318 7.60 1.19 11.02
N ALA A 319 6.88 0.45 11.86
CA ALA A 319 7.24 0.31 13.28
C ALA A 319 8.53 -0.49 13.47
N ASP A 320 8.77 -1.53 12.65
CA ASP A 320 10.03 -2.29 12.70
C ASP A 320 11.24 -1.41 12.32
N ILE A 321 11.10 -0.56 11.31
CA ILE A 321 12.16 0.37 10.90
C ILE A 321 12.42 1.43 11.97
N ASP A 322 11.38 2.03 12.54
CA ASP A 322 11.54 2.98 13.63
C ASP A 322 12.17 2.31 14.86
N TYR A 323 11.77 1.08 15.19
CA TYR A 323 12.39 0.32 16.29
C TYR A 323 13.86 0.00 16.01
N LEU A 324 14.19 -0.40 14.78
CA LEU A 324 15.57 -0.62 14.34
C LEU A 324 16.42 0.65 14.53
N ASN A 325 15.87 1.83 14.21
CA ASN A 325 16.53 3.10 14.41
C ASN A 325 16.72 3.43 15.89
N LEU A 326 15.72 3.15 16.74
CA LEU A 326 15.87 3.28 18.19
C LEU A 326 16.97 2.35 18.73
N ILE A 327 17.03 1.09 18.28
CA ILE A 327 18.09 0.15 18.68
C ILE A 327 19.46 0.71 18.27
N ARG A 328 19.62 1.16 17.01
CA ARG A 328 20.88 1.79 16.53
C ARG A 328 21.30 3.00 17.37
N LYS A 329 20.34 3.78 17.86
CA LYS A 329 20.60 4.97 18.67
C LYS A 329 20.97 4.66 20.13
N THR A 330 20.44 3.57 20.68
CA THR A 330 20.52 3.26 22.11
C THR A 330 21.46 2.10 22.45
N ASP A 331 21.82 1.28 21.47
CA ASP A 331 22.73 0.15 21.63
C ASP A 331 24.12 0.48 21.07
N SER A 332 25.14 0.33 21.91
CA SER A 332 26.55 0.58 21.58
C SER A 332 27.36 -0.71 21.36
N LYS A 333 26.78 -1.90 21.60
CA LYS A 333 27.53 -3.16 21.59
C LYS A 333 27.49 -3.86 20.22
N ASN A 334 28.51 -3.60 19.38
CA ASN A 334 28.84 -4.34 18.15
C ASN A 334 27.65 -4.62 17.20
N ASN A 335 26.62 -3.76 17.22
CA ASN A 335 25.37 -3.92 16.47
C ASN A 335 24.62 -5.22 16.72
N TYR A 336 24.86 -5.91 17.84
CA TYR A 336 24.25 -7.24 18.08
C TYR A 336 22.72 -7.19 18.01
N ASN A 337 22.07 -6.26 18.70
CA ASN A 337 20.61 -6.18 18.68
C ASN A 337 20.07 -5.68 17.34
N VAL A 338 20.82 -4.83 16.62
CA VAL A 338 20.48 -4.36 15.26
C VAL A 338 20.45 -5.55 14.30
N ILE A 339 21.51 -6.36 14.31
CA ILE A 339 21.63 -7.59 13.49
C ILE A 339 20.54 -8.59 13.87
N LYS A 340 20.31 -8.82 15.17
CA LYS A 340 19.25 -9.72 15.66
C LYS A 340 17.86 -9.29 15.17
N HIS A 341 17.56 -7.99 15.24
CA HIS A 341 16.28 -7.45 14.78
C HIS A 341 16.14 -7.57 13.25
N LEU A 342 17.17 -7.21 12.47
CA LEU A 342 17.16 -7.37 11.01
C LEU A 342 16.93 -8.83 10.58
N LYS A 343 17.60 -9.79 11.23
CA LYS A 343 17.37 -11.23 10.98
C LYS A 343 15.93 -11.64 11.28
N SER A 344 15.37 -11.17 12.40
CA SER A 344 13.96 -11.40 12.71
C SER A 344 13.02 -10.76 11.67
N MET A 345 13.37 -9.60 11.13
CA MET A 345 12.59 -8.94 10.08
C MET A 345 12.61 -9.72 8.76
N ILE A 346 13.75 -10.32 8.39
CA ILE A 346 13.86 -11.16 7.18
C ILE A 346 12.86 -12.33 7.24
N GLU A 347 12.85 -13.08 8.34
CA GLU A 347 11.90 -14.18 8.53
C GLU A 347 10.45 -13.71 8.51
N LYS A 348 10.20 -12.58 9.18
CA LYS A 348 8.88 -11.98 9.32
C LYS A 348 8.31 -11.46 8.00
N TYR A 349 9.16 -10.93 7.13
CA TYR A 349 8.79 -10.30 5.86
C TYR A 349 9.27 -11.11 4.64
N LYS A 350 9.53 -12.41 4.80
CA LYS A 350 10.08 -13.28 3.74
C LYS A 350 9.32 -13.25 2.40
N ASP A 351 8.01 -12.99 2.44
CA ASP A 351 7.15 -12.88 1.27
C ASP A 351 7.18 -11.47 0.62
N LYS A 352 8.02 -10.55 1.13
CA LYS A 352 8.18 -9.17 0.66
C LYS A 352 9.59 -8.95 0.13
N GLU A 353 9.81 -9.38 -1.11
CA GLU A 353 11.13 -9.43 -1.75
C GLU A 353 11.92 -8.11 -1.60
N SER A 354 11.33 -6.95 -1.93
CA SER A 354 12.02 -5.66 -1.82
C SER A 354 12.41 -5.30 -0.37
N PHE A 355 11.61 -5.71 0.62
CA PHE A 355 11.94 -5.46 2.03
C PHE A 355 13.09 -6.36 2.48
N VAL A 356 13.05 -7.63 2.10
CA VAL A 356 14.09 -8.61 2.42
C VAL A 356 15.41 -8.23 1.74
N LEU A 357 15.37 -7.81 0.48
CA LEU A 357 16.53 -7.29 -0.25
C LEU A 357 17.18 -6.12 0.51
N GLN A 358 16.38 -5.12 0.94
CA GLN A 358 16.90 -4.02 1.76
C GLN A 358 17.53 -4.52 3.06
N MET A 359 16.93 -5.50 3.76
CA MET A 359 17.47 -6.04 5.00
C MET A 359 18.79 -6.79 4.79
N TYR A 360 18.94 -7.54 3.69
CA TYR A 360 20.20 -8.18 3.35
C TYR A 360 21.30 -7.15 3.04
N LEU A 361 20.98 -6.08 2.30
CA LEU A 361 21.95 -4.99 2.06
C LEU A 361 22.30 -4.24 3.35
N ASP A 362 21.35 -4.01 4.25
CA ASP A 362 21.60 -3.45 5.59
C ASP A 362 22.55 -4.34 6.40
N LEU A 363 22.32 -5.66 6.42
CA LEU A 363 23.21 -6.61 7.10
C LEU A 363 24.60 -6.64 6.46
N ALA A 364 24.68 -6.73 5.13
CA ALA A 364 25.94 -6.76 4.40
C ALA A 364 26.79 -5.52 4.71
N THR A 365 26.17 -4.34 4.74
CA THR A 365 26.87 -3.08 5.01
C THR A 365 27.24 -2.89 6.48
N ILE A 366 26.44 -3.40 7.43
CA ILE A 366 26.84 -3.45 8.84
C ILE A 366 28.09 -4.32 8.99
N TYR A 367 28.09 -5.52 8.38
CA TYR A 367 29.23 -6.43 8.43
C TYR A 367 30.48 -5.85 7.75
N LEU A 368 30.32 -5.20 6.59
CA LEU A 368 31.41 -4.57 5.86
C LEU A 368 32.03 -3.41 6.63
N PHE A 369 31.21 -2.41 6.98
CA PHE A 369 31.73 -1.13 7.46
C PHE A 369 31.97 -1.08 8.96
N GLN A 370 31.08 -1.70 9.75
CA GLN A 370 31.04 -1.53 11.20
C GLN A 370 31.69 -2.72 11.93
N ASN A 371 31.37 -3.95 11.53
CA ASN A 371 31.91 -5.14 12.17
C ASN A 371 33.21 -5.66 11.52
N LYS A 372 33.60 -5.12 10.35
CA LYS A 372 34.77 -5.54 9.56
C LYS A 372 34.83 -7.06 9.29
N ASN A 373 33.67 -7.67 9.10
CA ASN A 373 33.54 -9.10 8.78
C ASN A 373 33.19 -9.26 7.30
N LEU A 374 34.22 -9.34 6.47
CA LEU A 374 34.08 -9.38 5.02
C LEU A 374 33.40 -10.65 4.52
N LYS A 375 33.59 -11.78 5.22
CA LYS A 375 32.93 -13.04 4.87
C LYS A 375 31.42 -12.91 4.97
N LEU A 376 30.91 -12.47 6.12
CA LEU A 376 29.48 -12.29 6.31
C LEU A 376 28.93 -11.16 5.43
N ALA A 377 29.71 -10.11 5.19
CA ALA A 377 29.32 -9.07 4.24
C ALA A 377 29.11 -9.66 2.83
N ALA A 378 30.07 -10.45 2.34
CA ALA A 378 29.99 -11.13 1.05
C ALA A 378 28.79 -12.07 0.96
N ASP A 379 28.55 -12.90 2.00
CA ASP A 379 27.42 -13.82 2.03
C ASP A 379 26.09 -13.07 1.92
N TYR A 380 25.91 -11.97 2.66
CA TYR A 380 24.68 -11.18 2.60
C TYR A 380 24.51 -10.38 1.31
N PHE A 381 25.61 -9.87 0.72
CA PHE A 381 25.54 -9.28 -0.62
C PHE A 381 25.11 -10.31 -1.66
N LEU A 382 25.66 -11.53 -1.60
CA LEU A 382 25.28 -12.60 -2.51
C LEU A 382 23.81 -12.99 -2.34
N MET A 383 23.33 -13.09 -1.11
CA MET A 383 21.91 -13.33 -0.82
C MET A 383 21.02 -12.24 -1.44
N ALA A 384 21.38 -10.95 -1.31
CA ALA A 384 20.63 -9.85 -1.91
C ALA A 384 20.61 -9.90 -3.45
N ILE A 385 21.77 -10.14 -4.08
CA ILE A 385 21.90 -10.19 -5.54
C ILE A 385 21.13 -11.38 -6.13
N LYS A 386 21.16 -12.55 -5.47
CA LYS A 386 20.43 -13.75 -5.92
C LYS A 386 18.90 -13.56 -5.95
N MET A 387 18.36 -12.59 -5.22
CA MET A 387 16.92 -12.30 -5.25
C MET A 387 16.52 -11.70 -6.60
N ASP A 388 17.23 -10.66 -7.05
CA ASP A 388 17.04 -10.03 -8.34
C ASP A 388 18.31 -9.24 -8.72
N PRO A 389 19.18 -9.80 -9.60
CA PRO A 389 20.43 -9.16 -10.02
C PRO A 389 20.26 -7.86 -10.81
N CYS A 390 19.03 -7.57 -11.28
CA CYS A 390 18.69 -6.38 -12.03
C CYS A 390 17.91 -5.36 -11.19
N HIS A 391 17.73 -5.61 -9.89
CA HIS A 391 16.92 -4.75 -9.04
C HIS A 391 17.54 -3.33 -8.95
N PRO A 392 16.80 -2.25 -9.25
CA PRO A 392 17.35 -0.88 -9.31
C PRO A 392 18.03 -0.41 -8.01
N GLN A 393 17.60 -0.95 -6.87
CA GLN A 393 18.18 -0.66 -5.57
C GLN A 393 19.64 -1.12 -5.45
N LEU A 394 20.09 -2.12 -6.20
CA LEU A 394 21.50 -2.55 -6.22
C LEU A 394 22.41 -1.50 -6.85
N GLU A 395 21.90 -0.64 -7.73
CA GLU A 395 22.69 0.44 -8.36
C GLU A 395 22.58 1.76 -7.60
N ASN A 396 21.50 1.95 -6.84
CA ASN A 396 21.15 3.19 -6.17
C ASN A 396 20.97 3.02 -4.65
N PHE A 397 21.76 2.15 -4.03
CA PHE A 397 21.62 1.83 -2.61
C PHE A 397 22.01 3.00 -1.72
N GLN A 398 21.21 3.29 -0.69
CA GLN A 398 21.54 4.30 0.32
C GLN A 398 21.82 3.63 1.66
N LEU A 399 22.96 3.98 2.26
CA LEU A 399 23.30 3.47 3.58
C LEU A 399 22.32 4.00 4.65
N PRO A 400 21.90 3.15 5.60
CA PRO A 400 20.99 3.55 6.67
C PRO A 400 21.53 4.65 7.59
N TRP A 401 22.85 4.82 7.68
CA TRP A 401 23.51 5.85 8.49
C TRP A 401 24.19 6.95 7.67
N LYS A 402 24.12 6.89 6.33
CA LYS A 402 24.75 7.87 5.43
C LYS A 402 23.88 8.17 4.21
N HIS A 403 22.72 8.78 4.46
CA HIS A 403 21.68 9.05 3.44
C HIS A 403 22.10 9.96 2.28
N LYS A 404 23.24 10.65 2.36
CA LYS A 404 23.73 11.54 1.30
C LYS A 404 24.53 10.82 0.21
N THR A 405 24.96 9.59 0.45
CA THR A 405 25.78 8.83 -0.51
C THR A 405 24.98 7.66 -1.04
N LYS A 406 24.84 7.61 -2.37
CA LYS A 406 24.36 6.42 -3.07
C LYS A 406 25.55 5.53 -3.40
N TYR A 407 25.34 4.24 -3.29
CA TYR A 407 26.32 3.20 -3.60
C TYR A 407 25.76 2.32 -4.69
N ASN A 408 26.59 2.07 -5.69
CA ASN A 408 26.42 0.91 -6.53
C ASN A 408 26.99 -0.31 -5.80
N ILE A 409 26.16 -1.31 -5.53
CA ILE A 409 26.53 -2.49 -4.76
C ILE A 409 27.59 -3.32 -5.49
N PHE A 410 27.53 -3.43 -6.83
CA PHE A 410 28.53 -4.16 -7.60
C PHE A 410 29.90 -3.48 -7.57
N GLU A 411 29.93 -2.15 -7.67
CA GLU A 411 31.17 -1.37 -7.51
C GLU A 411 31.72 -1.49 -6.10
N LEU A 412 30.84 -1.43 -5.08
CA LEU A 412 31.22 -1.55 -3.69
C LEU A 412 31.85 -2.92 -3.39
N ILE A 413 31.23 -4.00 -3.89
CA ILE A 413 31.77 -5.36 -3.76
C ILE A 413 33.11 -5.48 -4.50
N SER A 414 33.20 -4.95 -5.73
CA SER A 414 34.44 -4.97 -6.51
C SER A 414 35.59 -4.28 -5.80
N LYS A 415 35.31 -3.17 -5.11
CA LYS A 415 36.32 -2.34 -4.45
C LYS A 415 36.70 -2.82 -3.05
N GLU A 416 35.73 -3.25 -2.26
CA GLU A 416 35.93 -3.49 -0.82
C GLU A 416 35.98 -4.98 -0.45
N ILE A 417 35.54 -5.88 -1.34
CA ILE A 417 35.48 -7.32 -1.08
C ILE A 417 36.40 -8.09 -2.05
N LEU A 418 36.32 -7.82 -3.36
CA LEU A 418 37.07 -8.56 -4.38
C LEU A 418 38.55 -8.16 -4.49
N THR A 419 39.00 -7.14 -3.75
CA THR A 419 40.41 -6.74 -3.68
C THR A 419 41.21 -7.53 -2.63
N GLU A 420 40.54 -8.26 -1.74
CA GLU A 420 41.21 -9.12 -0.75
C GLU A 420 41.39 -10.55 -1.28
N ASN A 421 42.41 -11.24 -0.75
CA ASN A 421 42.94 -12.49 -1.28
C ASN A 421 41.85 -13.56 -1.49
N GLU A 422 41.67 -14.02 -2.75
CA GLU A 422 40.58 -14.90 -3.21
C GLU A 422 40.46 -16.23 -2.44
N ASN A 423 41.53 -16.64 -1.74
CA ASN A 423 41.65 -17.96 -1.10
C ASN A 423 40.86 -18.14 0.22
N ASN A 424 40.33 -17.08 0.84
CA ASN A 424 39.72 -17.17 2.18
C ASN A 424 38.19 -17.36 2.23
N TYR A 425 37.49 -17.27 1.10
CA TYR A 425 36.03 -17.07 1.09
C TYR A 425 35.24 -18.00 0.15
N GLY A 426 35.91 -18.98 -0.49
CA GLY A 426 35.28 -20.08 -1.23
C GLY A 426 34.40 -19.67 -2.41
N ASN A 427 33.28 -20.37 -2.60
CA ASN A 427 32.36 -20.19 -3.74
C ASN A 427 31.68 -18.80 -3.76
N THR A 428 31.46 -18.17 -2.60
CA THR A 428 30.76 -16.87 -2.50
C THR A 428 31.45 -15.79 -3.34
N LEU A 429 32.79 -15.67 -3.25
CA LEU A 429 33.51 -14.65 -4.03
C LEU A 429 33.47 -14.92 -5.52
N LYS A 430 33.56 -16.18 -5.93
CA LYS A 430 33.48 -16.57 -7.35
C LYS A 430 32.14 -16.14 -7.94
N GLU A 431 31.04 -16.40 -7.23
CA GLU A 431 29.71 -15.97 -7.66
C GLU A 431 29.59 -14.44 -7.69
N LEU A 432 30.03 -13.74 -6.64
CA LEU A 432 30.02 -12.28 -6.60
C LEU A 432 30.84 -11.66 -7.74
N LYS A 433 32.01 -12.22 -8.05
CA LYS A 433 32.87 -11.81 -9.17
C LYS A 433 32.14 -11.97 -10.51
N ASN A 434 31.45 -13.09 -10.71
CA ASN A 434 30.65 -13.31 -11.91
C ASN A 434 29.54 -12.26 -12.05
N TYR A 435 28.77 -12.00 -10.97
CA TYR A 435 27.73 -10.96 -10.99
C TYR A 435 28.30 -9.56 -11.26
N CYS A 436 29.46 -9.22 -10.71
CA CYS A 436 30.11 -7.94 -11.00
C CYS A 436 30.58 -7.83 -12.47
N ILE A 437 31.05 -8.94 -13.07
CA ILE A 437 31.41 -8.98 -14.50
C ILE A 437 30.17 -8.84 -15.39
N GLU A 438 29.09 -9.57 -15.07
CA GLU A 438 27.81 -9.47 -15.79
C GLU A 438 27.23 -8.06 -15.72
N TYR A 439 27.30 -7.44 -14.54
CA TYR A 439 26.90 -6.04 -14.34
C TYR A 439 27.68 -5.10 -15.26
N LYS A 440 29.02 -5.20 -15.30
CA LYS A 440 29.85 -4.36 -16.18
C LYS A 440 29.48 -4.51 -17.65
N LYS A 441 29.31 -5.76 -18.13
CA LYS A 441 28.87 -6.03 -19.51
C LYS A 441 27.51 -5.39 -19.81
N ARG A 442 26.56 -5.44 -18.87
CA ARG A 442 25.23 -4.81 -19.02
C ARG A 442 25.35 -3.29 -19.17
N VAL A 443 26.18 -2.65 -18.34
CA VAL A 443 26.39 -1.21 -18.40
C VAL A 443 27.08 -0.81 -19.70
N GLU A 444 28.10 -1.54 -20.14
CA GLU A 444 28.81 -1.28 -21.40
C GLU A 444 27.89 -1.39 -22.62
N ASN A 445 27.01 -2.38 -22.66
CA ASN A 445 26.05 -2.55 -23.75
C ASN A 445 24.97 -1.46 -23.77
N ASN A 446 24.51 -0.98 -22.62
CA ASN A 446 23.51 0.10 -22.52
C ASN A 446 24.05 1.50 -22.87
N VAL A 447 25.36 1.65 -23.07
CA VAL A 447 26.01 2.91 -23.47
C VAL A 447 26.19 2.99 -25.00
N LEU A 448 25.98 1.87 -25.71
CA LEU A 448 26.12 1.76 -27.17
C LEU A 448 24.79 1.92 -27.94
N ASP A 449 23.67 2.03 -27.22
CA ASP A 449 22.33 2.40 -27.72
C ASP A 449 21.98 3.83 -27.27
#